data_AF-A0A2V9QIV7-F1
#
_entry.id   AF-A0A2V9QIV7-F1
#
_cell.length_a   1.000
_cell.length_b   1.000
_cell.length_c   1.000
_cell.angle_alpha   90.00
_cell.angle_beta   90.00
_cell.angle_gamma   90.00
#
_symmetry.space_group_name_H-M   'P 1'
#
loop_
_entity.id
_entity.type
_entity.pdbx_description
1 polymer ?
#
loop_
_entity_poly.entity_id
_entity_poly.type
_entity_poly.pdbx_seq_one_letter_code
_entity_poly.pdbx_strand_id
1 'polypeptide(L)'
;MAGLFFLAAVALPRKTSTLKGQGSPEILPGSRVLLDAHNCYPYHGKWSDRIERALGSGVPLAIEQDLFWYTDKQSGKSWSILSHGKPVSGNEPTLRTYFFERIRPIIERGLRDGNHGGWPLLSLSLYFKSNEPEHDAAVWALLGEYESW
;
A
#
# COMPACT_ATOMS: atom_id res chain seq x y z
N MET A 1 11.64 24.44 69.76
CA MET A 1 11.79 23.01 69.41
C MET A 1 12.17 22.92 67.94
N ALA A 2 13.42 22.57 67.63
CA ALA A 2 13.89 22.36 66.26
C ALA A 2 13.93 20.84 66.01
N GLY A 3 13.07 20.35 65.11
CA GLY A 3 13.01 18.94 64.73
C GLY A 3 13.99 18.65 63.60
N LEU A 4 14.95 17.78 63.87
CA LEU A 4 15.92 17.26 62.90
C LEU A 4 15.26 16.10 62.13
N PHE A 5 15.02 16.25 60.82
CA PHE A 5 14.61 15.13 59.96
C PHE A 5 15.85 14.57 59.24
N PHE A 6 16.23 13.33 59.58
CA PHE A 6 17.17 12.54 58.80
C PHE A 6 16.41 11.84 57.66
N LEU A 7 16.71 12.17 56.41
CA LEU A 7 16.34 11.33 55.27
C LEU A 7 17.44 10.28 55.07
N ALA A 8 17.12 9.01 55.32
CA ALA A 8 17.96 7.89 54.90
C ALA A 8 17.69 7.59 53.41
N ALA A 9 18.64 7.90 52.54
CA ALA A 9 18.59 7.48 51.14
C ALA A 9 19.03 6.01 51.04
N VAL A 10 18.09 5.11 50.75
CA VAL A 10 18.41 3.72 50.37
C VAL A 10 18.77 3.71 48.89
N ALA A 11 20.06 3.52 48.59
CA ALA A 11 20.51 3.28 47.22
C ALA A 11 20.17 1.83 46.82
N LEU A 12 19.19 1.67 45.93
CA LEU A 12 18.93 0.39 45.26
C LEU A 12 19.98 0.16 44.16
N PRO A 13 20.59 -1.04 44.06
CA PRO A 13 21.55 -1.31 43.01
C PRO A 13 20.84 -1.36 41.65
N ARG A 14 21.31 -0.53 40.69
CA ARG A 14 20.94 -0.63 39.28
C ARG A 14 21.43 -1.98 38.75
N LYS A 15 20.51 -2.91 38.49
CA LYS A 15 20.80 -4.06 37.62
C LYS A 15 21.09 -3.52 36.22
N THR A 16 22.34 -3.59 35.78
CA THR A 16 22.73 -3.39 34.38
C THR A 16 22.17 -4.55 33.57
N SER A 17 21.10 -4.29 32.82
CA SER A 17 20.59 -5.20 31.80
C SER A 17 21.58 -5.25 30.65
N THR A 18 22.25 -6.38 30.45
CA THR A 18 23.01 -6.69 29.23
C THR A 18 22.07 -7.37 28.24
N LEU A 19 21.15 -6.59 27.66
CA LEU A 19 20.51 -7.01 26.42
C LEU A 19 21.53 -6.83 25.29
N LYS A 20 22.20 -7.91 24.90
CA LYS A 20 22.81 -8.00 23.58
C LYS A 20 21.69 -7.80 22.56
N GLY A 21 21.62 -6.60 21.98
CA GLY A 21 20.75 -6.36 20.82
C GLY A 21 21.15 -7.35 19.74
N GLN A 22 20.29 -8.32 19.45
CA GLN A 22 20.36 -9.02 18.18
C GLN A 22 20.15 -7.94 17.12
N GLY A 23 21.21 -7.60 16.39
CA GLY A 23 21.10 -6.68 15.26
C GLY A 23 19.99 -7.17 14.34
N SER A 24 19.15 -6.26 13.89
CA SER A 24 18.13 -6.54 12.87
C SER A 24 18.80 -7.32 11.73
N PRO A 25 18.21 -8.42 11.25
CA PRO A 25 18.82 -9.20 10.18
C PRO A 25 19.15 -8.29 9.00
N GLU A 26 20.39 -8.37 8.55
CA GLU A 26 20.88 -7.59 7.42
C GLU A 26 20.04 -7.96 6.18
N ILE A 27 19.31 -6.98 5.62
CA ILE A 27 18.50 -7.19 4.42
C ILE A 27 19.46 -7.27 3.22
N LEU A 28 19.90 -8.48 2.90
CA LEU A 28 20.77 -8.76 1.75
C LEU A 28 19.96 -8.81 0.44
N PRO A 29 20.57 -8.55 -0.73
CA PRO A 29 19.93 -8.85 -2.01
C PRO A 29 19.42 -10.29 -2.07
N GLY A 30 18.15 -10.49 -2.46
CA GLY A 30 17.51 -11.80 -2.49
C GLY A 30 16.94 -12.30 -1.15
N SER A 31 17.08 -11.54 -0.05
CA SER A 31 16.45 -11.88 1.24
C SER A 31 14.92 -11.91 1.19
N ARG A 32 14.32 -11.17 0.25
CA ARG A 32 12.91 -11.25 -0.12
C ARG A 32 12.74 -10.83 -1.59
N VAL A 33 12.25 -11.73 -2.43
CA VAL A 33 11.89 -11.45 -3.83
C VAL A 33 10.37 -11.42 -3.94
N LEU A 34 9.84 -10.38 -4.59
CA LEU A 34 8.41 -10.21 -4.81
C LEU A 34 8.15 -10.22 -6.32
N LEU A 35 7.18 -11.04 -6.75
CA LEU A 35 6.68 -10.96 -8.12
C LEU A 35 5.90 -9.66 -8.28
N ASP A 36 6.14 -8.91 -9.35
CA ASP A 36 5.35 -7.71 -9.69
C ASP A 36 4.56 -7.96 -10.98
N ALA A 37 3.23 -7.94 -10.86
CA ALA A 37 2.33 -7.98 -12.00
C ALA A 37 2.29 -6.59 -12.66
N HIS A 38 3.26 -6.36 -13.53
CA HIS A 38 3.43 -5.13 -14.30
C HIS A 38 2.27 -4.91 -15.29
N ASN A 39 1.78 -3.67 -15.40
CA ASN A 39 0.63 -3.27 -16.21
C ASN A 39 -0.60 -4.15 -16.02
N CYS A 40 -0.90 -4.48 -14.77
CA CYS A 40 -1.98 -5.38 -14.42
C CYS A 40 -3.32 -4.66 -14.40
N TYR A 41 -3.71 -4.08 -15.53
CA TYR A 41 -4.97 -3.39 -15.75
C TYR A 41 -5.43 -3.51 -17.22
N PRO A 42 -6.72 -3.28 -17.53
CA PRO A 42 -7.26 -3.46 -18.86
C PRO A 42 -6.79 -2.33 -19.78
N TYR A 43 -6.58 -2.64 -21.06
CA TYR A 43 -6.16 -1.63 -22.03
C TYR A 43 -6.95 -1.79 -23.33
N HIS A 44 -7.45 -0.66 -23.84
CA HIS A 44 -8.35 -0.62 -25.00
C HIS A 44 -9.52 -1.62 -24.94
N GLY A 45 -10.14 -1.74 -23.76
CA GLY A 45 -11.28 -2.65 -23.54
C GLY A 45 -10.92 -4.14 -23.52
N LYS A 46 -9.63 -4.50 -23.48
CA LYS A 46 -9.14 -5.89 -23.44
C LYS A 46 -8.50 -6.21 -22.09
N TRP A 47 -8.38 -7.51 -21.82
CA TRP A 47 -7.64 -8.06 -20.68
C TRP A 47 -8.17 -7.62 -19.30
N SER A 48 -9.49 -7.58 -19.16
CA SER A 48 -10.13 -7.29 -17.87
C SER A 48 -9.75 -8.29 -16.77
N ASP A 49 -9.34 -9.50 -17.17
CA ASP A 49 -8.97 -10.63 -16.32
C ASP A 49 -7.53 -10.61 -15.80
N ARG A 50 -6.73 -9.56 -16.11
CA ARG A 50 -5.31 -9.51 -15.69
C ARG A 50 -5.14 -9.65 -14.19
N ILE A 51 -5.96 -8.94 -13.42
CA ILE A 51 -5.88 -8.97 -11.96
C ILE A 51 -6.22 -10.35 -11.41
N GLU A 52 -7.22 -11.05 -11.96
CA GLU A 52 -7.53 -12.42 -11.55
C GLU A 52 -6.38 -13.38 -11.87
N ARG A 53 -5.73 -13.25 -13.03
CA ARG A 53 -4.57 -14.07 -13.39
C ARG A 53 -3.37 -13.77 -12.50
N ALA A 54 -3.14 -12.51 -12.15
CA ALA A 54 -2.10 -12.10 -11.22
C ALA A 54 -2.36 -12.69 -9.82
N LEU A 55 -3.58 -12.53 -9.30
CA LEU A 55 -3.99 -13.12 -8.02
C LEU A 55 -3.91 -14.65 -8.01
N GLY A 56 -4.12 -15.30 -9.17
CA GLY A 56 -3.92 -16.74 -9.35
C GLY A 56 -2.47 -17.21 -9.19
N SER A 57 -1.48 -16.31 -9.24
CA SER A 57 -0.08 -16.64 -8.96
C SER A 57 0.23 -16.82 -7.46
N GLY A 58 -0.70 -16.44 -6.58
CA GLY A 58 -0.53 -16.50 -5.13
C GLY A 58 -0.02 -15.20 -4.51
N VAL A 59 0.09 -15.19 -3.18
CA VAL A 59 0.60 -14.07 -2.36
C VAL A 59 1.83 -14.54 -1.56
N PRO A 60 2.82 -13.67 -1.26
CA PRO A 60 2.83 -12.23 -1.48
C PRO A 60 3.06 -11.83 -2.95
N LEU A 61 2.38 -10.77 -3.40
CA LEU A 61 2.42 -10.28 -4.79
C LEU A 61 2.38 -8.75 -4.85
N ALA A 62 3.21 -8.15 -5.70
CA ALA A 62 3.04 -6.76 -6.13
C ALA A 62 2.17 -6.70 -7.38
N ILE A 63 1.35 -5.66 -7.49
CA ILE A 63 0.50 -5.40 -8.65
C ILE A 63 0.62 -3.92 -8.98
N GLU A 64 1.07 -3.64 -10.20
CA GLU A 64 1.27 -2.28 -10.69
C GLU A 64 0.00 -1.73 -11.35
N GLN A 65 -0.26 -0.44 -11.12
CA GLN A 65 -1.30 0.34 -11.78
C GLN A 65 -0.71 1.65 -12.34
N ASP A 66 -0.90 1.86 -13.64
CA ASP A 66 -0.59 3.15 -14.28
C ASP A 66 -1.78 4.09 -14.15
N LEU A 67 -1.54 5.33 -13.75
CA LEU A 67 -2.58 6.33 -13.53
C LEU A 67 -2.40 7.53 -14.45
N PHE A 68 -3.48 7.96 -15.07
CA PHE A 68 -3.52 9.13 -15.95
C PHE A 68 -4.70 10.04 -15.58
N TRP A 69 -4.48 11.35 -15.55
CA TRP A 69 -5.55 12.33 -15.33
C TRP A 69 -6.33 12.58 -16.60
N TYR A 70 -7.60 12.17 -16.61
CA TYR A 70 -8.49 12.40 -17.73
C TYR A 70 -9.36 13.62 -17.46
N THR A 71 -9.59 14.45 -18.49
CA THR A 71 -10.57 15.54 -18.48
C THR A 71 -11.52 15.33 -19.65
N ASP A 72 -12.81 15.16 -19.36
CA ASP A 72 -13.84 15.12 -20.39
C ASP A 72 -13.94 16.49 -21.05
N LYS A 73 -13.84 16.51 -22.39
CA LYS A 73 -13.86 17.76 -23.14
C LYS A 73 -15.25 18.40 -23.20
N GLN A 74 -16.31 17.61 -23.02
CA GLN A 74 -17.68 18.11 -23.12
C GLN A 74 -18.14 18.72 -21.79
N SER A 75 -17.92 18.02 -20.68
CA SER A 75 -18.37 18.45 -19.36
C SER A 75 -17.30 19.21 -18.57
N GLY A 76 -16.03 19.17 -18.97
CA GLY A 76 -14.91 19.73 -18.21
C GLY A 76 -14.58 18.98 -16.91
N LYS A 77 -15.21 17.82 -16.67
CA LYS A 77 -14.99 17.02 -15.47
C LYS A 77 -13.69 16.23 -15.61
N SER A 78 -12.93 16.14 -14.53
CA SER A 78 -11.69 15.37 -14.50
C SER A 78 -11.67 14.27 -13.45
N TRP A 79 -10.94 13.20 -13.71
CA TRP A 79 -10.74 12.08 -12.78
C TRP A 79 -9.52 11.23 -13.17
N SER A 80 -9.00 10.46 -12.21
CA SER A 80 -7.92 9.49 -12.43
C SER A 80 -8.46 8.22 -13.08
N ILE A 81 -7.80 7.77 -14.14
CA ILE A 81 -8.09 6.53 -14.85
C ILE A 81 -6.85 5.64 -14.94
N LEU A 82 -7.07 4.34 -15.12
CA LEU A 82 -6.02 3.37 -15.39
C LEU A 82 -5.61 3.42 -16.86
N SER A 83 -4.43 3.97 -17.14
CA SER A 83 -3.90 4.04 -18.50
C SER A 83 -2.40 4.33 -18.52
N HIS A 84 -1.69 3.69 -19.43
CA HIS A 84 -0.28 4.00 -19.72
C HIS A 84 -0.08 5.38 -20.36
N GLY A 85 -1.14 5.98 -20.89
CA GLY A 85 -1.10 7.27 -21.58
C GLY A 85 -2.07 7.33 -22.75
N LYS A 86 -1.93 8.36 -23.58
CA LYS A 86 -2.81 8.58 -24.75
C LYS A 86 -2.63 7.47 -25.80
N PRO A 87 -3.68 7.16 -26.58
CA PRO A 87 -5.02 7.74 -26.55
C PRO A 87 -5.86 7.22 -25.37
N VAL A 88 -6.67 8.10 -24.78
CA VAL A 88 -7.60 7.80 -23.69
C VAL A 88 -9.02 8.25 -24.05
N SER A 89 -10.03 7.55 -23.54
CA SER A 89 -11.44 7.77 -23.86
C SER A 89 -12.26 8.30 -22.69
N GLY A 90 -11.82 8.06 -21.45
CA GLY A 90 -12.59 8.27 -20.23
C GLY A 90 -13.38 7.02 -19.80
N ASN A 91 -13.45 5.99 -20.65
CA ASN A 91 -14.10 4.71 -20.33
C ASN A 91 -13.16 3.70 -19.66
N GLU A 92 -11.89 4.07 -19.51
CA GLU A 92 -10.91 3.27 -18.78
C GLU A 92 -11.35 3.12 -17.31
N PRO A 93 -11.05 1.97 -16.68
CA PRO A 93 -11.40 1.76 -15.28
C PRO A 93 -10.67 2.73 -14.35
N THR A 94 -11.19 2.88 -13.13
CA THR A 94 -10.51 3.64 -12.08
C THR A 94 -9.75 2.70 -11.16
N LEU A 95 -8.78 3.25 -10.41
CA LEU A 95 -8.06 2.49 -9.38
C LEU A 95 -9.03 1.86 -8.37
N ARG A 96 -10.10 2.56 -7.99
CA ARG A 96 -11.14 2.02 -7.10
C ARG A 96 -11.78 0.77 -7.67
N THR A 97 -12.42 0.90 -8.84
CA THR A 97 -13.31 -0.15 -9.36
C THR A 97 -12.53 -1.37 -9.85
N TYR A 98 -11.30 -1.17 -10.31
CA TYR A 98 -10.50 -2.25 -10.87
C TYR A 98 -9.51 -2.85 -9.89
N PHE A 99 -8.82 -2.06 -9.07
CA PHE A 99 -7.86 -2.59 -8.11
C PHE A 99 -8.53 -2.88 -6.77
N PHE A 100 -8.95 -1.83 -6.04
CA PHE A 100 -9.40 -1.96 -4.66
C PHE A 100 -10.58 -2.91 -4.48
N GLU A 101 -11.64 -2.75 -5.28
CA GLU A 101 -12.82 -3.60 -5.14
C GLU A 101 -12.55 -5.07 -5.52
N ARG A 102 -11.58 -5.33 -6.40
CA ARG A 102 -11.19 -6.71 -6.79
C ARG A 102 -10.34 -7.39 -5.72
N ILE A 103 -9.45 -6.65 -5.05
CA ILE A 103 -8.59 -7.21 -3.99
C ILE A 103 -9.27 -7.25 -2.62
N ARG A 104 -10.34 -6.46 -2.42
CA ARG A 104 -11.10 -6.34 -1.16
C ARG A 104 -11.32 -7.69 -0.46
N PRO A 105 -11.84 -8.75 -1.12
CA PRO A 105 -12.13 -10.01 -0.42
C PRO A 105 -10.88 -10.70 0.14
N ILE A 106 -9.72 -10.49 -0.48
CA ILE A 106 -8.44 -11.08 -0.07
C ILE A 106 -7.90 -10.37 1.17
N ILE A 107 -7.88 -9.03 1.12
CA ILE A 107 -7.37 -8.20 2.22
C ILE A 107 -8.28 -8.32 3.44
N GLU A 108 -9.60 -8.16 3.28
CA GLU A 108 -10.53 -8.25 4.40
C GLU A 108 -10.54 -9.65 5.04
N ARG A 109 -10.30 -10.72 4.26
CA ARG A 109 -10.09 -12.06 4.82
C ARG A 109 -8.78 -12.12 5.61
N GLY A 110 -7.69 -11.62 5.07
CA GLY A 110 -6.39 -11.58 5.75
C GLY A 110 -6.42 -10.83 7.09
N LEU A 111 -7.17 -9.72 7.14
CA LEU A 111 -7.39 -8.94 8.36
C LEU A 111 -8.24 -9.71 9.38
N ARG A 112 -9.37 -10.30 8.95
CA ARG A 112 -10.24 -11.09 9.84
C ARG A 112 -9.54 -12.30 10.44
N ASP A 113 -8.71 -12.98 9.64
CA ASP A 113 -8.03 -14.21 10.06
C ASP A 113 -6.81 -13.92 10.98
N GLY A 114 -6.41 -12.66 11.15
CA GLY A 114 -5.32 -12.26 12.04
C GLY A 114 -3.95 -12.81 11.60
N ASN A 115 -3.77 -13.12 10.33
CA ASN A 115 -2.53 -13.73 9.83
C ASN A 115 -1.41 -12.68 9.74
N HIS A 116 -0.64 -12.45 10.78
CA HIS A 116 0.45 -11.47 10.77
C HIS A 116 1.75 -11.96 10.12
N GLY A 117 1.91 -13.27 9.87
CA GLY A 117 3.17 -13.85 9.38
C GLY A 117 3.42 -13.69 7.87
N GLY A 118 2.36 -13.45 7.09
CA GLY A 118 2.42 -13.39 5.62
C GLY A 118 2.44 -11.98 5.00
N TRP A 119 2.52 -10.92 5.81
CA TRP A 119 2.37 -9.55 5.31
C TRP A 119 3.65 -8.97 4.64
N PRO A 120 3.49 -8.01 3.72
CA PRO A 120 2.23 -7.66 3.03
C PRO A 120 1.75 -8.79 2.12
N LEU A 121 0.43 -9.03 2.10
CA LEU A 121 -0.20 -9.99 1.18
C LEU A 121 -0.15 -9.46 -0.26
N LEU A 122 -0.47 -8.17 -0.43
CA LEU A 122 -0.42 -7.46 -1.69
C LEU A 122 0.34 -6.14 -1.50
N SER A 123 1.12 -5.77 -2.50
CA SER A 123 1.75 -4.45 -2.61
C SER A 123 1.23 -3.74 -3.85
N LEU A 124 0.68 -2.54 -3.67
CA LEU A 124 0.25 -1.69 -4.78
C LEU A 124 1.44 -0.85 -5.25
N SER A 125 1.88 -1.07 -6.49
CA SER A 125 2.87 -0.22 -7.17
C SER A 125 2.13 0.83 -8.00
N LEU A 126 2.32 2.12 -7.72
CA LEU A 126 1.66 3.20 -8.47
C LEU A 126 2.63 3.90 -9.42
N TYR A 127 2.23 4.06 -10.67
CA TYR A 127 2.98 4.83 -11.64
C TYR A 127 2.11 5.94 -12.24
N PHE A 128 2.43 7.18 -11.92
CA PHE A 128 1.74 8.35 -12.47
C PHE A 128 2.28 8.68 -13.87
N LYS A 129 1.39 8.71 -14.85
CA LYS A 129 1.68 9.05 -16.26
C LYS A 129 1.35 10.51 -16.59
N SER A 130 0.80 11.24 -15.64
CA SER A 130 0.55 12.68 -15.69
C SER A 130 0.64 13.27 -14.27
N ASN A 131 1.00 14.55 -14.16
CA ASN A 131 1.47 15.18 -12.92
C ASN A 131 0.59 16.36 -12.47
N GLU A 132 -0.71 16.34 -12.79
CA GLU A 132 -1.66 17.35 -12.34
C GLU A 132 -1.83 17.26 -10.80
N PRO A 133 -1.75 18.36 -10.04
CA PRO A 133 -1.89 18.31 -8.58
C PRO A 133 -3.23 17.71 -8.11
N GLU A 134 -4.31 17.93 -8.88
CA GLU A 134 -5.63 17.36 -8.63
C GLU A 134 -5.64 15.84 -8.78
N HIS A 135 -4.76 15.30 -9.63
CA HIS A 135 -4.58 13.87 -9.81
C HIS A 135 -4.00 13.24 -8.55
N ASP A 136 -2.88 13.79 -8.06
CA ASP A 136 -2.20 13.32 -6.85
C ASP A 136 -3.13 13.43 -5.64
N ALA A 137 -3.85 14.54 -5.51
CA ALA A 137 -4.82 14.76 -4.43
C ALA A 137 -5.98 13.76 -4.48
N ALA A 138 -6.53 13.47 -5.67
CA ALA A 138 -7.61 12.51 -5.84
C ALA A 138 -7.15 11.07 -5.51
N VAL A 139 -5.94 10.70 -5.92
CA VAL A 139 -5.37 9.38 -5.61
C VAL A 139 -5.07 9.28 -4.13
N TRP A 140 -4.48 10.31 -3.51
CA TRP A 140 -4.21 10.34 -2.07
C TRP A 140 -5.49 10.21 -1.24
N ALA A 141 -6.54 10.94 -1.60
CA ALA A 141 -7.84 10.84 -0.93
C ALA A 141 -8.41 9.42 -1.04
N LEU A 142 -8.31 8.80 -2.23
CA LEU A 142 -8.73 7.41 -2.43
C LEU A 142 -7.92 6.45 -1.55
N LEU A 143 -6.59 6.59 -1.48
CA LEU A 143 -5.75 5.75 -0.63
C LEU A 143 -6.16 5.85 0.85
N GLY A 144 -6.50 7.06 1.32
CA GLY A 144 -6.98 7.30 2.68
C GLY A 144 -8.27 6.55 3.02
N GLU A 145 -9.17 6.33 2.05
CA GLU A 145 -10.38 5.52 2.28
C GLU A 145 -10.09 4.04 2.58
N TYR A 146 -8.92 3.55 2.16
CA TYR A 146 -8.46 2.18 2.38
C TYR A 146 -7.32 2.11 3.42
N GLU A 147 -7.06 3.17 4.18
CA GLU A 147 -5.97 3.23 5.18
C GLU A 147 -6.09 2.15 6.27
N SER A 148 -7.32 1.75 6.61
CA SER A 148 -7.56 0.71 7.62
C SER A 148 -7.15 -0.71 7.20
N TRP A 149 -6.70 -0.89 5.96
CA TRP A 149 -6.27 -2.17 5.40
C TRP A 149 -4.77 -2.42 5.58
#